data_AF-S4V9C1-F1
#
_entry.id   AF-S4V9C1-F1
#
_cell.length_a   1.000
_cell.length_b   1.000
_cell.length_c   1.000
_cell.angle_alpha   90.00
_cell.angle_beta   90.00
_cell.angle_gamma   90.00
#
_symmetry.space_group_name_H-M   'P 1'
#
loop_
_entity.id
_entity.type
_entity.pdbx_description
1 polymer ?
#
loop_
_entity_poly.entity_id
_entity_poly.type
_entity_poly.pdbx_seq_one_letter_code
_entity_poly.pdbx_strand_id
1 'polypeptide(L)'
;WGCALFTSTTHANALEGVRVWPSPDETRVVIDLKTEADYSYFTLSSPERLVVDLKNTTLNTKLPLKVTDSPVLKQIRNSSPPEKGTYRLVFELQRKVNPQPFKLAPTPGGQYGHRLVVDLP
;
A
#
# COMPACT_ATOMS: atom_id res chain seq x y z
N TRP A 1 33.91 24.03 16.01
CA TRP A 1 32.93 23.61 14.99
C TRP A 1 32.03 22.57 15.65
N GLY A 2 30.78 22.90 15.93
CA GLY A 2 29.84 21.97 16.56
C GLY A 2 29.21 21.08 15.51
N CYS A 3 29.43 19.77 15.59
CA CYS A 3 28.63 18.79 14.86
C CYS A 3 27.20 18.79 15.43
N ALA A 4 26.26 19.40 14.71
CA ALA A 4 24.85 19.19 14.97
C ALA A 4 24.47 17.79 14.47
N LEU A 5 24.21 16.87 15.40
CA LEU A 5 23.58 15.60 15.09
C LEU A 5 22.10 15.86 14.80
N PHE A 6 21.71 15.85 13.53
CA PHE A 6 20.30 15.84 13.15
C PHE A 6 19.73 14.45 13.47
N THR A 7 19.03 14.32 14.60
CA THR A 7 18.25 13.11 14.88
C THR A 7 16.99 13.16 14.02
N SER A 8 16.99 12.45 12.90
CA SER A 8 15.79 12.21 12.10
C SER A 8 14.78 11.45 12.96
N THR A 9 13.79 12.16 13.53
CA THR A 9 12.63 11.50 14.12
C THR A 9 11.86 10.86 12.98
N THR A 10 12.03 9.55 12.77
CA THR A 10 11.18 8.81 11.85
C THR A 10 9.78 8.78 12.46
N HIS A 11 8.92 9.70 12.03
CA HIS A 11 7.51 9.63 12.40
C HIS A 11 6.95 8.32 11.87
N ALA A 12 6.41 7.49 12.76
CA ALA A 12 5.71 6.28 12.36
C ALA A 12 4.56 6.67 11.42
N ASN A 13 4.54 6.11 10.22
CA ASN A 13 3.44 6.23 9.29
C ASN A 13 2.29 5.33 9.76
N ALA A 14 1.08 5.61 9.28
CA ALA A 14 -0.10 4.81 9.57
C ALA A 14 -0.87 4.58 8.27
N LEU A 15 -1.22 3.33 8.00
CA LEU A 15 -2.17 2.93 6.97
C LEU A 15 -3.58 3.18 7.51
N GLU A 16 -4.21 4.24 7.02
CA GLU A 16 -5.51 4.74 7.50
C GLU A 16 -6.70 4.12 6.76
N GLY A 17 -6.49 3.71 5.51
CA GLY A 17 -7.54 3.09 4.71
C GLY A 17 -7.02 2.39 3.46
N VAL A 18 -7.85 1.51 2.92
CA VAL A 18 -7.66 0.90 1.61
C VAL A 18 -8.96 1.06 0.83
N ARG A 19 -8.89 1.67 -0.35
CA ARG A 19 -10.01 1.87 -1.27
C ARG A 19 -9.73 1.13 -2.56
N VAL A 20 -10.73 0.47 -3.11
CA VAL A 20 -10.61 -0.34 -4.32
C VAL A 20 -11.60 0.20 -5.35
N TRP A 21 -11.10 0.44 -6.56
CA TRP A 21 -11.85 0.95 -7.70
C TRP A 21 -11.72 -0.05 -8.84
N PRO A 22 -12.63 -1.02 -8.94
CA PRO A 22 -12.67 -1.94 -10.06
C PRO A 22 -13.14 -1.25 -11.34
N SER A 23 -12.62 -1.70 -12.47
CA SER A 23 -13.11 -1.42 -13.82
C SER A 23 -13.09 -2.71 -14.64
N PRO A 24 -13.66 -2.74 -15.86
CA PRO A 24 -13.68 -3.95 -16.68
C PRO A 24 -12.29 -4.54 -16.99
N ASP A 25 -11.27 -3.69 -17.17
CA ASP A 25 -9.94 -4.13 -17.60
C ASP A 25 -8.90 -4.07 -16.48
N GLU A 26 -9.00 -3.06 -15.59
CA GLU A 26 -8.05 -2.82 -14.51
C GLU A 26 -8.72 -2.74 -13.13
N THR A 27 -7.91 -2.79 -12.07
CA THR A 27 -8.36 -2.42 -10.72
C THR A 27 -7.35 -1.50 -10.07
N ARG A 28 -7.80 -0.29 -9.69
CA ARG A 28 -7.00 0.67 -8.95
C ARG A 28 -7.20 0.48 -7.45
N VAL A 29 -6.12 0.32 -6.71
CA VAL A 29 -6.14 0.33 -5.25
C VAL A 29 -5.46 1.59 -4.73
N VAL A 30 -6.12 2.27 -3.79
CA VAL A 30 -5.58 3.45 -3.12
C VAL A 30 -5.38 3.11 -1.65
N ILE A 31 -4.13 3.16 -1.19
CA ILE A 31 -3.75 3.00 0.21
C ILE A 31 -3.58 4.40 0.80
N ASP A 32 -4.45 4.77 1.73
CA ASP A 32 -4.43 6.06 2.42
C ASP A 32 -3.46 6.01 3.61
N LEU A 33 -2.56 6.99 3.68
CA LEU A 33 -1.44 7.03 4.61
C LEU A 33 -1.32 8.39 5.30
N LYS A 34 -0.88 8.37 6.56
CA LYS A 34 -0.65 9.59 7.35
C LYS A 34 0.51 10.43 6.82
N THR A 35 1.60 9.78 6.38
CA THR A 35 2.77 10.41 5.76
C THR A 35 3.12 9.72 4.45
N GLU A 36 4.06 10.29 3.68
CA GLU A 36 4.48 9.69 2.42
C GLU A 36 4.96 8.23 2.59
N ALA A 37 4.56 7.35 1.68
CA ALA A 37 4.95 5.94 1.70
C ALA A 37 6.46 5.77 1.44
N ASP A 38 7.19 5.10 2.33
CA ASP A 38 8.42 4.38 1.97
C ASP A 38 8.04 2.91 1.77
N TYR A 39 8.20 2.39 0.55
CA TYR A 39 7.70 1.08 0.20
C TYR A 39 8.59 0.34 -0.79
N SER A 40 8.45 -0.99 -0.78
CA SER A 40 8.91 -1.87 -1.85
C SER A 40 7.78 -2.80 -2.26
N TYR A 41 7.90 -3.43 -3.43
CA TYR A 41 6.91 -4.40 -3.88
C TYR A 41 7.54 -5.49 -4.75
N PHE A 42 6.87 -6.63 -4.81
CA PHE A 42 7.23 -7.74 -5.69
C PHE A 42 6.00 -8.61 -5.98
N THR A 43 6.10 -9.43 -7.03
CA THR A 43 5.03 -10.36 -7.40
C THR A 43 5.42 -11.80 -7.10
N LEU A 44 4.43 -12.63 -6.74
CA LEU A 44 4.56 -14.07 -6.61
C LEU A 44 3.61 -14.75 -7.58
N SER A 45 4.03 -15.89 -8.13
CA SER A 45 3.17 -16.79 -8.90
C SER A 45 2.72 -17.98 -8.06
N SER A 46 1.69 -18.71 -8.52
CA SER A 46 1.20 -19.95 -7.90
C SER A 46 0.78 -19.84 -6.41
N PRO A 47 -0.27 -19.06 -6.05
CA PRO A 47 -1.11 -18.22 -6.91
C PRO A 47 -0.55 -16.81 -7.12
N GLU A 48 -1.07 -16.12 -8.13
CA GLU A 48 -0.73 -14.74 -8.48
C GLU A 48 -1.01 -13.79 -7.32
N ARG A 49 0.03 -13.10 -6.85
CA ARG A 49 -0.03 -12.15 -5.75
C ARG A 49 0.87 -10.96 -6.03
N LEU A 50 0.41 -9.78 -5.63
CA LEU A 50 1.28 -8.63 -5.41
C LEU A 50 1.52 -8.50 -3.90
N VAL A 51 2.77 -8.33 -3.50
CA VAL A 51 3.18 -8.03 -2.13
C VAL A 51 3.71 -6.61 -2.09
N VAL A 52 3.19 -5.81 -1.16
CA VAL A 52 3.64 -4.43 -0.90
C VAL A 52 4.08 -4.33 0.54
N ASP A 53 5.33 -3.96 0.75
CA ASP A 53 5.92 -3.74 2.06
C ASP A 53 6.00 -2.23 2.34
N LEU A 54 5.32 -1.77 3.38
CA LEU A 54 5.30 -0.39 3.83
C LEU A 54 6.22 -0.23 5.03
N LYS A 55 7.32 0.49 4.90
CA LYS A 55 8.30 0.68 5.99
C LYS A 55 7.78 1.65 7.02
N ASN A 56 8.20 1.47 8.28
CA ASN A 56 7.83 2.30 9.43
C ASN A 56 6.32 2.58 9.52
N THR A 57 5.48 1.62 9.14
CA THR A 57 4.04 1.81 8.99
C THR A 57 3.29 0.89 9.94
N THR A 58 2.27 1.40 10.62
CA THR A 58 1.32 0.62 11.41
C THR A 58 -0.04 0.53 10.69
N LEU A 59 -0.86 -0.45 11.06
CA LEU A 59 -2.23 -0.56 10.55
C LEU A 59 -3.18 0.21 11.45
N ASN A 60 -3.98 1.10 10.86
CA ASN A 60 -5.08 1.82 11.53
C ASN A 60 -6.43 1.62 10.80
N THR A 61 -6.56 0.53 10.06
CA THR A 61 -7.79 0.15 9.35
C THR A 61 -8.06 -1.35 9.47
N LYS A 62 -9.16 -1.82 8.90
CA LYS A 62 -9.55 -3.24 8.97
C LYS A 62 -9.07 -4.02 7.75
N LEU A 63 -8.46 -5.17 8.00
CA LEU A 63 -8.10 -6.18 7.01
C LEU A 63 -8.50 -7.57 7.55
N PRO A 64 -8.77 -8.57 6.69
CA PRO A 64 -8.72 -8.51 5.23
C PRO A 64 -9.88 -7.73 4.61
N LEU A 65 -9.64 -7.16 3.42
CA LEU A 65 -10.65 -6.57 2.55
C LEU A 65 -10.95 -7.52 1.40
N LYS A 66 -12.14 -8.10 1.37
CA LYS A 66 -12.62 -8.91 0.25
C LYS A 66 -13.15 -8.01 -0.86
N VAL A 67 -12.86 -8.37 -2.11
CA VAL A 67 -13.28 -7.63 -3.31
C VAL A 67 -14.06 -8.58 -4.19
N THR A 68 -15.34 -8.30 -4.43
CA THR A 68 -16.24 -9.17 -5.20
C THR A 68 -16.35 -8.77 -6.67
N ASP A 69 -16.23 -7.46 -6.96
CA ASP A 69 -16.63 -6.90 -8.25
C ASP A 69 -15.42 -6.48 -9.09
N SER A 70 -14.27 -7.11 -8.87
CA SER A 70 -13.04 -6.86 -9.62
C SER A 70 -12.73 -8.03 -10.55
N PRO A 71 -12.24 -7.77 -11.77
CA PRO A 71 -11.70 -8.83 -12.63
C PRO A 71 -10.25 -9.20 -12.30
N VAL A 72 -9.58 -8.47 -11.39
CA VAL A 72 -8.15 -8.57 -11.13
C VAL A 72 -7.83 -8.96 -9.70
N LEU A 73 -8.53 -8.37 -8.73
CA LEU A 73 -8.22 -8.46 -7.30
C LEU A 73 -9.29 -9.27 -6.59
N LYS A 74 -8.91 -10.25 -5.78
CA LYS A 74 -9.82 -11.06 -4.94
C LYS A 74 -9.93 -10.51 -3.53
N GLN A 75 -8.77 -10.19 -2.94
CA GLN A 75 -8.67 -9.82 -1.54
C GLN A 75 -7.37 -9.07 -1.28
N ILE A 76 -7.39 -8.14 -0.33
CA ILE A 76 -6.20 -7.57 0.27
C ILE A 76 -6.14 -8.03 1.72
N ARG A 77 -4.99 -8.53 2.16
CA ARG A 77 -4.80 -8.98 3.54
C ARG A 77 -3.41 -8.64 4.07
N ASN A 78 -3.24 -8.80 5.36
CA ASN A 78 -1.94 -8.72 6.00
C ASN A 78 -1.16 -10.04 5.86
N SER A 79 0.16 -9.93 6.03
CA SER A 79 1.07 -11.08 6.19
C SER A 79 2.20 -10.71 7.14
N SER A 80 2.97 -11.71 7.58
CA SER A 80 4.15 -11.47 8.40
C SER A 80 5.16 -10.62 7.62
N PRO A 81 5.58 -9.46 8.16
CA PRO A 81 6.54 -8.61 7.49
C PRO A 81 7.94 -9.25 7.48
N PRO A 82 8.82 -8.83 6.56
CA PRO A 82 10.19 -9.35 6.51
C PRO A 82 11.04 -8.85 7.68
N GLU A 83 10.69 -7.68 8.23
CA GLU A 83 11.48 -6.95 9.22
C GLU A 83 10.57 -6.18 10.19
N LYS A 84 11.10 -5.87 11.38
CA LYS A 84 10.37 -5.08 12.39
C LYS A 84 10.07 -3.68 11.85
N GLY A 85 8.87 -3.18 12.13
CA GLY A 85 8.42 -1.85 11.70
C GLY A 85 7.92 -1.79 10.26
N THR A 86 8.00 -2.90 9.50
CA THR A 86 7.39 -3.00 8.18
C THR A 86 5.98 -3.56 8.31
N TYR A 87 5.04 -3.03 7.51
CA TYR A 87 3.71 -3.60 7.35
C TYR A 87 3.57 -4.21 5.95
N ARG A 88 3.29 -5.52 5.89
CA ARG A 88 3.17 -6.25 4.63
C ARG A 88 1.71 -6.44 4.24
N LEU A 89 1.36 -5.89 3.08
CA LEU A 89 0.11 -6.14 2.38
C LEU A 89 0.31 -7.21 1.31
N VAL A 90 -0.65 -8.13 1.21
CA VAL A 90 -0.74 -9.12 0.13
C VAL A 90 -2.05 -8.91 -0.60
N PHE A 91 -1.93 -8.64 -1.89
CA PHE A 91 -3.01 -8.52 -2.84
C PHE A 91 -3.12 -9.86 -3.55
N GLU A 92 -4.20 -10.60 -3.30
CA GLU A 92 -4.47 -11.86 -3.97
C GLU A 92 -5.15 -11.60 -5.31
N LEU A 93 -4.52 -12.04 -6.39
CA LEU A 93 -4.92 -11.69 -7.74
C LEU A 93 -5.64 -12.85 -8.43
N GLN A 94 -6.47 -12.52 -9.42
CA GLN A 94 -7.18 -13.49 -10.28
C GLN A 94 -6.34 -13.92 -11.47
N ARG A 95 -5.44 -13.05 -11.91
CA ARG A 95 -4.59 -13.20 -13.09
C ARG A 95 -3.24 -12.53 -12.84
N LYS A 96 -2.25 -12.91 -13.63
CA LYS A 96 -0.96 -12.23 -13.66
C LYS A 96 -1.15 -10.84 -14.22
N VAL A 97 -0.57 -9.84 -13.56
CA VAL A 97 -0.58 -8.44 -13.99
C VAL A 97 0.82 -7.83 -13.85
N ASN A 98 1.02 -6.65 -14.43
CA ASN A 98 2.21 -5.83 -14.19
C ASN A 98 1.79 -4.61 -13.34
N PRO A 99 1.96 -4.65 -12.00
CA PRO A 99 1.51 -3.59 -11.11
C PRO A 99 2.22 -2.27 -11.38
N GLN A 100 1.48 -1.16 -11.26
CA GLN A 100 2.01 0.18 -11.47
C GLN A 100 1.79 1.02 -10.21
N PRO A 101 2.70 0.94 -9.22
CA PRO A 101 2.57 1.73 -8.01
C PRO A 101 3.15 3.15 -8.17
N PHE A 102 2.45 4.14 -7.63
CA PHE A 102 2.92 5.52 -7.58
C PHE A 102 2.36 6.26 -6.36
N LYS A 103 3.07 7.30 -5.91
CA LYS A 103 2.67 8.09 -4.74
C LYS A 103 1.89 9.32 -5.18
N LEU A 104 0.90 9.72 -4.38
CA LEU A 104 0.26 11.02 -4.49
C LEU A 104 0.44 11.79 -3.19
N ALA A 105 0.84 13.06 -3.33
CA ALA A 105 0.85 14.01 -2.23
C ALA A 105 -0.58 14.32 -1.73
N PRO A 106 -0.72 14.91 -0.54
CA PRO A 106 -2.01 15.40 -0.06
C PRO A 106 -2.61 16.40 -1.05
N THR A 107 -3.94 16.38 -1.20
CA THR A 107 -4.62 17.39 -2.03
C THR A 107 -4.50 18.77 -1.39
N PRO A 108 -4.42 19.84 -2.19
CA PRO A 108 -4.60 21.20 -1.67
C PRO A 108 -5.91 21.28 -0.86
N GLY A 109 -5.84 21.81 0.37
CA GLY A 109 -6.99 21.87 1.28
C GLY A 109 -7.20 20.63 2.16
N GLY A 110 -6.38 19.59 2.05
CA GLY A 110 -6.31 18.50 3.04
C GLY A 110 -7.42 17.45 2.99
N GLN A 111 -8.29 17.47 1.96
CA GLN A 111 -9.37 16.48 1.82
C GLN A 111 -8.86 15.03 1.71
N TYR A 112 -7.71 14.82 1.06
CA TYR A 112 -7.01 13.54 1.04
C TYR A 112 -5.56 13.73 1.49
N GLY A 113 -5.10 12.83 2.36
CA GLY A 113 -3.71 12.75 2.80
C GLY A 113 -2.76 12.13 1.76
N HIS A 114 -1.64 11.63 2.25
CA HIS A 114 -0.69 10.90 1.42
C HIS A 114 -1.30 9.58 0.95
N ARG A 115 -0.99 9.19 -0.28
CA ARG A 115 -1.52 7.96 -0.87
C ARG A 115 -0.44 7.18 -1.59
N LEU A 116 -0.47 5.87 -1.45
CA LEU A 116 0.16 4.95 -2.39
C LEU A 116 -0.94 4.36 -3.27
N VAL A 117 -0.92 4.68 -4.55
CA VAL A 117 -1.83 4.13 -5.55
C VAL A 117 -1.15 2.95 -6.23
N VAL A 118 -1.89 1.89 -6.48
CA VAL A 118 -1.44 0.70 -7.20
C VAL A 118 -2.46 0.39 -8.28
N ASP A 119 -2.07 0.59 -9.54
CA ASP A 119 -2.89 0.17 -10.67
C ASP A 119 -2.55 -1.27 -11.05
N LEU A 120 -3.59 -2.08 -11.21
CA LEU A 120 -3.52 -3.50 -11.56
C LEU A 120 -4.22 -3.70 -12.92
N PRO A 121 -3.49 -3.55 -14.05
CA PRO A 121 -4.06 -3.64 -15.38
C PRO A 121 -4.42 -5.07 -15.79
#